data_AF-A0A7V9SSI0-F1
#
_entry.id   AF-A0A7V9SSI0-F1
#
_cell.length_a   1.000
_cell.length_b   1.000
_cell.length_c   1.000
_cell.angle_alpha   90.00
_cell.angle_beta   90.00
_cell.angle_gamma   90.00
#
_symmetry.space_group_name_H-M   'P 1'
#
loop_
_entity.id
_entity.type
_entity.pdbx_description
1 polymer ?
#
loop_
_entity_poly.entity_id
_entity_poly.type
_entity_poly.pdbx_seq_one_letter_code
_entity_poly.pdbx_strand_id
1 'polypeptide(L)' 'MDRAIIREFYRLYNIDTPPVNVLPMNIHLLGNSSVATIPTLLDMVLKEEQGDHRLEKGDVILFASVGAGMNINAITYIV' A
#
# COMPACT_ATOMS: atom_id res chain seq x y z
N MET A 1 -6.58 2.83 10.70
CA MET A 1 -6.91 3.74 9.58
C MET A 1 -6.83 3.01 8.25
N ASP A 2 -5.86 2.11 8.13
CA ASP A 2 -5.38 1.56 6.85
C ASP A 2 -6.31 0.47 6.31
N ARG A 3 -6.81 -0.40 7.19
CA ARG A 3 -7.86 -1.37 6.84
C ARG A 3 -9.16 -0.71 6.38
N ALA A 4 -9.49 0.46 6.92
CA ALA A 4 -10.69 1.20 6.53
C ALA A 4 -10.53 1.78 5.12
N ILE A 5 -9.36 2.33 4.78
CA ILE A 5 -9.06 2.83 3.43
C ILE A 5 -9.18 1.71 2.40
N ILE A 6 -8.57 0.55 2.67
CA ILE A 6 -8.67 -0.61 1.77
C ILE A 6 -10.11 -1.10 1.64
N ARG A 7 -10.84 -1.22 2.74
CA ARG A 7 -12.25 -1.62 2.70
C ARG A 7 -13.08 -0.65 1.84
N GLU A 8 -12.92 0.66 2.04
CA GLU A 8 -13.66 1.63 1.22
C GLU A 8 -13.23 1.60 -0.25
N PHE A 9 -11.94 1.43 -0.55
CA PHE A 9 -11.47 1.28 -1.93
C PHE A 9 -12.13 0.10 -2.64
N TYR A 10 -12.12 -1.09 -2.05
CA TYR A 10 -12.76 -2.28 -2.64
C TYR A 10 -14.29 -2.16 -2.72
N ARG A 11 -14.92 -1.46 -1.78
CA ARG A 11 -16.35 -1.19 -1.81
C ARG A 11 -16.77 -0.35 -3.02
N LEU A 12 -15.91 0.54 -3.53
CA LEU A 12 -16.17 1.28 -4.78
C LEU A 12 -16.37 0.34 -5.99
N TYR A 13 -15.85 -0.88 -5.91
CA TYR A 13 -15.93 -1.90 -6.95
C TYR A 13 -16.90 -3.05 -6.59
N ASN A 14 -17.79 -2.84 -5.60
CA ASN A 14 -18.74 -3.85 -5.11
C ASN A 14 -18.07 -5.11 -4.54
N ILE A 15 -16.87 -4.96 -3.96
CA ILE A 15 -16.15 -6.04 -3.28
C ILE A 15 -16.26 -5.81 -1.77
N ASP A 16 -17.13 -6.58 -1.11
CA ASP A 16 -17.43 -6.41 0.32
C ASP A 16 -16.31 -6.90 1.23
N THR A 17 -15.58 -7.94 0.79
CA THR A 17 -14.46 -8.52 1.54
C THR A 17 -13.18 -8.33 0.73
N PRO A 18 -12.31 -7.38 1.12
CA PRO A 18 -11.01 -7.21 0.50
C PRO A 18 -10.19 -8.50 0.56
N PRO A 19 -9.38 -8.81 -0.46
CA PRO A 19 -8.48 -9.95 -0.40
C PRO A 19 -7.51 -9.83 0.77
N VAL A 20 -7.06 -10.97 1.28
CA VAL A 20 -6.03 -11.00 2.34
C VAL A 20 -4.68 -10.53 1.78
N ASN A 21 -3.86 -9.93 2.63
CA ASN A 21 -2.49 -9.53 2.29
C ASN A 21 -2.37 -8.62 1.05
N VAL A 22 -3.33 -7.70 0.86
CA VAL A 22 -3.29 -6.69 -0.22
C VAL A 22 -2.58 -5.39 0.15
N LEU A 23 -2.32 -5.16 1.44
CA LEU A 23 -1.69 -3.93 1.92
C LEU A 23 -0.63 -4.24 2.99
N PRO A 24 0.67 -4.15 2.65
CA PRO A 24 1.70 -3.97 3.66
C PRO A 24 1.67 -2.51 4.13
N MET A 25 1.89 -2.26 5.43
CA MET A 25 1.90 -0.92 6.02
C MET A 25 2.91 -0.89 7.17
N ASN A 26 3.86 0.03 7.12
CA ASN A 26 4.92 0.16 8.13
C ASN A 26 4.74 1.37 9.06
N ILE A 27 3.68 2.17 8.91
CA ILE A 27 3.46 3.38 9.75
C ILE A 27 3.35 3.01 11.24
N HIS A 28 2.77 1.85 11.57
CA HIS A 28 2.71 1.36 12.95
C HIS A 28 4.09 1.04 13.54
N LEU A 29 5.09 0.75 12.70
CA LEU A 29 6.45 0.40 13.11
C LEU A 29 7.40 1.61 13.08
N LEU A 30 7.36 2.40 12.00
CA LEU A 30 8.33 3.46 11.71
C LEU A 30 7.74 4.88 11.81
N GLY A 31 6.43 5.00 12.09
CA GLY A 31 5.71 6.27 12.02
C GLY A 31 5.46 6.73 10.58
N ASN A 32 4.79 7.87 10.43
CA ASN A 32 4.59 8.50 9.14
C ASN A 32 5.77 9.44 8.85
N SER A 33 6.71 8.95 8.04
CA SER A 33 7.90 9.69 7.59
C SER A 33 7.63 10.59 6.38
N SER A 34 6.36 10.96 6.14
CA SER A 34 5.93 11.79 5.03
C SER A 34 6.32 11.16 3.69
N VAL A 35 6.98 11.91 2.79
CA VAL A 35 7.38 11.45 1.45
C VAL A 35 8.18 10.14 1.47
N ALA A 36 8.93 9.87 2.54
CA ALA A 36 9.75 8.67 2.65
C ALA A 36 8.95 7.39 2.96
N THR A 37 7.68 7.48 3.38
CA THR A 37 6.93 6.30 3.86
C THR A 37 6.74 5.24 2.78
N ILE A 38 6.38 5.64 1.56
CA ILE A 38 6.15 4.73 0.44
C ILE A 38 7.43 4.02 -0.04
N PRO A 39 8.56 4.72 -0.34
CA PRO A 39 9.78 4.05 -0.76
C PRO A 39 10.39 3.18 0.35
N THR A 40 10.29 3.58 1.62
CA THR A 40 10.72 2.72 2.73
C THR A 40 9.90 1.44 2.81
N LEU A 41 8.57 1.53 2.64
CA LEU A 41 7.72 0.34 2.63
C LEU A 41 8.05 -0.60 1.45
N LEU A 42 8.29 -0.04 0.26
CA LEU A 42 8.68 -0.83 -0.91
C LEU A 42 10.02 -1.56 -0.66
N ASP A 43 11.03 -0.88 -0.12
CA ASP A 43 12.33 -1.49 0.22
C ASP A 43 12.15 -2.65 1.21
N MET A 44 11.31 -2.47 2.24
CA MET A 44 11.01 -3.53 3.21
C MET A 44 10.31 -4.74 2.55
N VAL A 45 9.36 -4.51 1.63
CA VAL A 45 8.70 -5.61 0.89
C VAL A 45 9.72 -6.36 0.03
N LEU A 46 10.59 -5.64 -0.69
CA LEU A 46 11.64 -6.24 -1.52
C LEU A 46 12.66 -7.04 -0.72
N LYS A 47 12.87 -6.69 0.55
CA LYS A 47 13.75 -7.41 1.49
C LYS A 47 13.04 -8.51 2.28
N GLU A 48 11.77 -8.79 1.98
CA GLU A 48 10.94 -9.77 2.69
C GLU A 48 10.75 -9.44 4.19
N GLU A 49 10.80 -8.16 4.56
CA GLU A 49 10.64 -7.67 5.93
C GLU A 49 9.17 -7.34 6.28
N GLN A 50 8.24 -7.64 5.38
CA GLN A 50 6.80 -7.40 5.54
C GLN A 50 6.01 -8.71 5.46
N GLY A 51 6.34 -9.68 6.32
CA GLY A 51 5.60 -10.94 6.43
C GLY A 51 5.58 -11.73 5.12
N ASP A 52 4.39 -12.18 4.69
CA ASP A 52 4.22 -12.97 3.48
C ASP A 52 4.08 -12.12 2.20
N HIS A 53 4.33 -10.81 2.26
CA HIS A 53 4.30 -9.95 1.08
C HIS A 53 5.57 -10.15 0.25
N ARG A 54 5.38 -10.61 -0.99
CA ARG A 54 6.43 -10.80 -2.00
C ARG A 54 5.96 -10.23 -3.33
N LEU A 55 6.92 -9.92 -4.19
CA LEU A 55 6.67 -9.41 -5.54
C LEU A 55 7.30 -10.36 -6.56
N GLU A 56 6.48 -10.82 -7.48
CA GLU A 56 6.87 -11.68 -8.60
C GLU A 56 6.62 -10.97 -9.93
N LYS A 57 7.34 -11.41 -10.98
CA LYS A 57 7.18 -10.83 -12.30
C LYS A 57 5.75 -11.01 -12.80
N GLY A 58 5.12 -9.92 -13.23
CA GLY A 58 3.72 -9.86 -13.63
C GLY A 58 2.78 -9.34 -12.55
N ASP A 59 3.24 -9.16 -11.31
CA ASP A 59 2.44 -8.57 -10.25
C ASP A 59 2.11 -7.10 -10.52
N VAL A 60 0.90 -6.69 -10.15
CA VAL A 60 0.44 -5.30 -10.25
C VAL A 60 0.56 -4.63 -8.87
N ILE A 61 1.32 -3.55 -8.81
CA ILE A 61 1.50 -2.73 -7.60
C ILE A 61 0.81 -1.38 -7.80
N LEU A 62 0.03 -0.93 -6.81
CA LEU A 62 -0.50 0.42 -6.74
C LEU A 62 0.16 1.18 -5.59
N PHE A 63 0.93 2.22 -5.94
CA PHE A 63 1.41 3.20 -4.98
C PHE A 63 0.38 4.32 -4.85
N ALA A 64 0.01 4.68 -3.62
CA ALA A 64 -0.89 5.79 -3.34
C ALA A 64 -0.33 6.66 -2.22
N SER A 65 -0.44 7.99 -2.35
CA SER A 65 -0.10 8.93 -1.29
C SER A 65 -1.08 10.09 -1.22
N VAL A 66 -1.18 10.70 -0.04
CA VAL A 66 -2.02 11.87 0.23
C VAL A 66 -1.17 12.95 0.87
N GLY A 67 -1.19 14.15 0.30
CA GLY A 67 -0.47 15.32 0.78
C GLY A 67 -1.40 16.43 1.28
N ALA A 68 -0.80 17.56 1.65
CA ALA A 68 -1.54 18.76 2.06
C ALA A 68 -2.56 19.17 0.99
N GLY A 69 -3.73 19.65 1.44
CA GLY A 69 -4.84 20.01 0.54
C GLY A 69 -5.60 18.81 -0.04
N MET A 70 -5.41 17.61 0.53
CA MET A 70 -5.96 16.34 0.00
C MET A 70 -5.50 16.05 -1.43
N ASN A 71 -4.28 16.47 -1.79
CA ASN A 71 -3.69 16.09 -3.06
C ASN A 71 -3.35 14.61 -3.03
N ILE A 72 -3.83 13.86 -4.03
CA ILE A 72 -3.65 12.41 -4.11
C ILE A 72 -2.73 12.11 -5.30
N ASN A 73 -1.69 11.32 -5.05
CA ASN A 73 -0.89 10.71 -6.11
C ASN A 73 -1.18 9.21 -6.14
N ALA A 74 -1.34 8.65 -7.34
CA ALA A 74 -1.53 7.22 -7.55
C ALA A 74 -0.74 6.76 -8.78
N ILE A 75 0.10 5.74 -8.63
CA ILE A 75 0.94 5.19 -9.70
C ILE A 75 0.80 3.67 -9.68
N THR A 76 0.49 3.09 -10.84
CA THR A 76 0.45 1.63 -11.01
C THR A 76 1.71 1.15 -11.74
N TYR A 77 2.28 0.04 -11.29
CA TYR A 77 3.45 -0.59 -11.88
C TYR A 77 3.25 -2.09 -12.05
N ILE A 78 3.86 -2.67 -13.08
CA ILE A 78 3.93 -4.13 -13.27
C ILE A 78 5.39 -4.54 -13.05
N VAL A 79 5.62 -5.44 -12.09
CA VAL A 79 6.94 -6.01 -11.75
C VAL A 79 7.47 -6.86 -12.90
#